data_AF-A0A1B6K114-F1
#
_entry.id   AF-A0A1B6K114-F1
#
_cell.length_a   1.000
_cell.length_b   1.000
_cell.length_c   1.000
_cell.angle_alpha   90.00
_cell.angle_beta   90.00
_cell.angle_gamma   90.00
#
_symmetry.space_group_name_H-M   'P 1'
#
loop_
_entity.id
_entity.type
_entity.pdbx_description
1 polymer ?
#
loop_
_entity_poly.entity_id
_entity_poly.type
_entity_poly.pdbx_seq_one_letter_code
_entity_poly.pdbx_strand_id
1 'polypeptide(L)'
;MDVILDCIFDQVFSRLDRGCLLARYKRRQFTDYLSTVIRGSAGDDTEGGCERAVQAALRFHQTSKEENGGICLLGKYHNVLYVAATLCYDWQLQDTPTVSRLLQDIFACEHTFERLFVGAILGTKVTHLISGWKSDFRTREECVLAVQYFLEHATRANLQFECPAGSRNFVDVPMESYGRATPLRVAAQAGQADVLQILLHYGATVTPQPSSIDTCALQPLLHRMNDLCHDQPEENIAKEYINCMNLLLRELP
;
A
#
# COMPACT_ATOMS: atom_id res chain seq x y z
N MET A 1 17.01 -3.07 -23.70
CA MET A 1 15.78 -3.14 -22.89
C MET A 1 15.04 -1.81 -22.87
N ASP A 2 15.73 -0.69 -22.61
CA ASP A 2 15.10 0.64 -22.53
C ASP A 2 14.29 1.01 -23.77
N VAL A 3 14.85 0.81 -24.97
CA VAL A 3 14.14 1.04 -26.25
C VAL A 3 12.82 0.25 -26.34
N ILE A 4 12.78 -0.98 -25.79
CA ILE A 4 11.57 -1.81 -25.80
C ILE A 4 10.54 -1.22 -24.83
N LEU A 5 10.98 -0.85 -23.62
CA LEU A 5 10.11 -0.26 -22.60
C LEU A 5 9.55 1.10 -23.04
N ASP A 6 10.40 1.97 -23.60
CA ASP A 6 10.00 3.27 -24.12
C ASP A 6 8.99 3.08 -25.26
N CYS A 7 9.23 2.14 -26.20
CA CYS A 7 8.27 1.80 -27.24
C CYS A 7 6.93 1.29 -26.68
N ILE A 8 6.95 0.43 -25.66
CA ILE A 8 5.75 -0.07 -24.98
C ILE A 8 4.95 1.09 -24.38
N PHE A 9 5.59 1.99 -23.64
CA PHE A 9 4.89 3.08 -22.97
C PHE A 9 4.43 4.17 -23.96
N ASP A 10 5.32 4.61 -24.85
CA ASP A 10 5.09 5.77 -25.72
C ASP A 10 4.25 5.44 -26.95
N GLN A 11 4.35 4.22 -27.49
CA GLN A 11 3.66 3.86 -28.74
C GLN A 11 2.47 2.94 -28.54
N VAL A 12 2.49 2.07 -27.53
CA VAL A 12 1.41 1.09 -27.31
C VAL A 12 0.49 1.53 -26.17
N PHE A 13 1.04 1.69 -24.97
CA PHE A 13 0.27 1.97 -23.76
C PHE A 13 -0.39 3.36 -23.81
N SER A 14 0.29 4.35 -24.39
CA SER A 14 -0.25 5.70 -24.65
C SER A 14 -1.54 5.69 -25.49
N ARG A 15 -1.72 4.70 -26.38
CA ARG A 15 -2.89 4.57 -27.26
C ARG A 15 -4.05 3.76 -26.67
N LEU A 16 -3.84 3.05 -25.56
CA LEU A 16 -4.91 2.30 -24.89
C LEU A 16 -5.92 3.24 -24.22
N ASP A 17 -7.14 2.77 -24.00
CA ASP A 17 -8.16 3.54 -23.28
C ASP A 17 -7.71 3.94 -21.88
N ARG A 18 -8.12 5.11 -21.41
CA ARG A 18 -7.82 5.60 -20.04
C ARG A 18 -8.22 4.59 -18.96
N GLY A 19 -9.27 3.80 -19.19
CA GLY A 19 -9.77 2.78 -18.27
C GLY A 19 -9.07 1.42 -18.37
N CYS A 20 -8.07 1.24 -19.23
CA CYS A 20 -7.52 -0.08 -19.54
C CYS A 20 -6.92 -0.82 -18.34
N LEU A 21 -6.53 -0.10 -17.29
CA LEU A 21 -5.98 -0.65 -16.03
C LEU A 21 -6.97 -0.58 -14.84
N LEU A 22 -8.26 -0.31 -15.06
CA LEU A 22 -9.25 -0.29 -13.96
C LEU A 22 -9.47 -1.69 -13.38
N ALA A 23 -9.56 -2.69 -14.25
CA ALA A 23 -9.76 -4.06 -13.82
C ALA A 23 -8.46 -4.70 -13.34
N ARG A 24 -8.51 -5.37 -12.17
CA ARG A 24 -7.36 -6.07 -11.58
C ARG A 24 -6.68 -7.03 -12.56
N TYR A 25 -7.45 -7.82 -13.31
CA TYR A 25 -6.87 -8.78 -14.26
C TYR A 25 -6.10 -8.09 -15.40
N LYS A 26 -6.48 -6.86 -15.79
CA LYS A 26 -5.74 -6.09 -16.79
C LYS A 26 -4.42 -5.57 -16.26
N ARG A 27 -4.38 -5.11 -15.00
CA ARG A 27 -3.12 -4.75 -14.34
C ARG A 27 -2.20 -5.96 -14.23
N ARG A 28 -2.74 -7.11 -13.81
CA ARG A 28 -1.97 -8.36 -13.75
C ARG A 28 -1.43 -8.78 -15.12
N GLN A 29 -2.25 -8.73 -16.18
CA GLN A 29 -1.80 -9.00 -17.55
C GLN A 29 -0.64 -8.09 -17.96
N PHE A 30 -0.69 -6.81 -17.59
CA PHE A 30 0.38 -5.87 -17.91
C PHE A 30 1.65 -6.14 -17.08
N THR A 31 1.52 -6.46 -15.79
CA THR A 31 2.63 -6.93 -14.94
C THR A 31 3.29 -8.20 -15.52
N ASP A 32 2.50 -9.18 -15.93
CA ASP A 32 3.00 -10.45 -16.48
C ASP A 32 3.69 -10.20 -17.85
N TYR A 33 3.15 -9.29 -18.66
CA TYR A 33 3.78 -8.85 -19.92
C TYR A 33 5.15 -8.19 -19.66
N LEU A 34 5.23 -7.22 -18.75
CA LEU A 34 6.49 -6.58 -18.39
C LEU A 34 7.49 -7.56 -17.79
N SER A 35 7.03 -8.51 -16.96
CA SER A 35 7.85 -9.60 -16.45
C SER A 35 8.41 -10.49 -17.56
N THR A 36 7.65 -10.73 -18.63
CA THR A 36 8.11 -11.46 -19.81
C THR A 36 9.20 -10.68 -20.55
N VAL A 37 9.03 -9.36 -20.68
CA VAL A 37 10.05 -8.47 -21.27
C VAL A 37 11.34 -8.48 -20.44
N ILE A 38 11.23 -8.41 -19.10
CA ILE A 38 12.40 -8.50 -18.20
C ILE A 38 13.13 -9.82 -18.45
N ARG A 39 12.44 -10.97 -18.35
CA ARG A 39 13.05 -12.30 -18.58
C ARG A 39 13.69 -12.44 -19.96
N GLY A 40 13.06 -11.89 -20.99
CA GLY A 40 13.51 -12.04 -22.37
C GLY A 40 14.63 -11.07 -22.79
N SER A 41 14.81 -9.96 -22.08
CA SER A 41 15.71 -8.88 -22.53
C SER A 41 16.74 -8.41 -21.51
N ALA A 42 16.68 -8.88 -20.26
CA ALA A 42 17.61 -8.49 -19.21
C ALA A 42 18.87 -9.37 -19.12
N GLY A 43 18.92 -10.50 -19.85
CA GLY A 43 20.01 -11.47 -19.71
C GLY A 43 20.08 -12.01 -18.27
N ASP A 44 21.27 -11.96 -17.68
CA ASP A 44 21.48 -12.38 -16.28
C ASP A 44 21.14 -11.26 -15.26
N ASP A 45 21.03 -10.00 -15.70
CA ASP A 45 20.73 -8.83 -14.86
C ASP A 45 19.21 -8.62 -14.71
N THR A 46 18.52 -9.59 -14.13
CA THR A 46 17.06 -9.48 -13.97
C THR A 46 16.65 -8.38 -12.98
N GLU A 47 17.50 -8.08 -12.00
CA GLU A 47 17.27 -7.01 -11.03
C GLU A 47 17.30 -5.63 -11.69
N GLY A 48 18.37 -5.29 -12.42
CA GLY A 48 18.43 -4.05 -13.18
C GLY A 48 17.38 -4.02 -14.29
N GLY A 49 16.96 -5.18 -14.82
CA GLY A 49 15.82 -5.29 -15.72
C GLY A 49 14.50 -4.85 -15.07
N CYS A 50 14.22 -5.32 -13.85
CA CYS A 50 13.05 -4.88 -13.08
C CYS A 50 13.13 -3.38 -12.76
N GLU A 51 14.28 -2.89 -12.30
CA GLU A 51 14.50 -1.47 -12.03
C GLU A 51 14.16 -0.61 -13.25
N ARG A 52 14.71 -0.93 -14.43
CA ARG A 52 14.44 -0.21 -15.68
C ARG A 52 12.95 -0.22 -16.05
N ALA A 53 12.27 -1.35 -15.87
CA ALA A 53 10.83 -1.46 -16.14
C ALA A 53 9.98 -0.59 -15.19
N VAL A 54 10.33 -0.58 -13.90
CA VAL A 54 9.68 0.27 -12.90
C VAL A 54 9.94 1.75 -13.21
N GLN A 55 11.19 2.13 -13.49
CA GLN A 55 11.51 3.51 -13.83
C GLN A 55 10.81 3.97 -15.11
N ALA A 56 10.64 3.11 -16.12
CA ALA A 56 9.86 3.45 -17.31
C ALA A 56 8.38 3.75 -16.97
N ALA A 57 7.76 2.97 -16.07
CA ALA A 57 6.41 3.23 -15.58
C ALA A 57 6.31 4.57 -14.82
N LEU A 58 7.30 4.87 -13.97
CA LEU A 58 7.38 6.14 -13.24
C LEU A 58 7.58 7.34 -14.19
N ARG A 59 8.45 7.20 -15.20
CA ARG A 59 8.64 8.23 -16.24
C ARG A 59 7.34 8.49 -16.99
N PHE A 60 6.64 7.44 -17.44
CA PHE A 60 5.36 7.58 -18.13
C PHE A 60 4.33 8.34 -17.27
N HIS A 61 4.20 7.99 -15.98
CA HIS A 61 3.35 8.71 -15.04
C HIS A 61 3.75 10.19 -14.95
N GLN A 62 5.02 10.47 -14.66
CA GLN A 62 5.52 11.81 -14.44
C GLN A 62 5.38 12.71 -15.67
N THR A 63 5.74 12.24 -16.86
CA THR A 63 5.57 12.98 -18.11
C THR A 63 4.09 13.32 -18.34
N SER A 64 3.18 12.36 -18.17
CA SER A 64 1.75 12.63 -18.34
C SER A 64 1.17 13.61 -17.31
N LYS A 65 1.73 13.63 -16.11
CA LYS A 65 1.37 14.57 -15.03
C LYS A 65 1.88 15.97 -15.34
N GLU A 66 3.13 16.10 -15.80
CA GLU A 66 3.74 17.37 -16.20
C GLU A 66 3.02 18.01 -17.40
N GLU A 67 2.72 17.21 -18.43
CA GLU A 67 1.93 17.64 -19.58
C GLU A 67 0.51 18.11 -19.21
N ASN A 68 -0.02 17.59 -18.10
CA ASN A 68 -1.32 17.97 -17.53
C ASN A 68 -1.20 19.00 -16.39
N GLY A 69 -0.19 19.87 -16.43
CA GLY A 69 -0.04 20.98 -15.48
C GLY A 69 0.29 20.56 -14.06
N GLY A 70 0.96 19.42 -13.89
CA GLY A 70 1.33 18.86 -12.59
C GLY A 70 0.24 18.05 -11.90
N ILE A 71 -0.91 17.83 -12.55
CA ILE A 71 -2.05 17.09 -12.00
C ILE A 71 -2.13 15.71 -12.62
N CYS A 72 -2.29 14.67 -11.80
CA CYS A 72 -2.42 13.30 -12.28
C CYS A 72 -3.72 13.10 -13.07
N LEU A 73 -3.62 12.48 -14.26
CA LEU A 73 -4.76 12.16 -15.12
C LEU A 73 -5.59 10.95 -14.67
N LEU A 74 -5.26 10.29 -13.56
CA LEU A 74 -5.93 9.07 -13.08
C LEU A 74 -6.00 7.96 -14.16
N GLY A 75 -6.82 6.92 -13.94
CA GLY A 75 -6.95 5.81 -14.88
C GLY A 75 -5.61 5.13 -15.15
N LYS A 76 -5.28 4.82 -16.40
CA LYS A 76 -4.02 4.16 -16.78
C LYS A 76 -2.77 4.95 -16.37
N TYR A 77 -2.84 6.28 -16.38
CA TYR A 77 -1.72 7.17 -16.04
C TYR A 77 -1.34 7.06 -14.57
N HIS A 78 -2.31 6.75 -13.70
CA HIS A 78 -2.08 6.54 -12.28
C HIS A 78 -1.93 5.07 -11.92
N ASN A 79 -2.80 4.21 -12.47
CA ASN A 79 -2.84 2.78 -12.16
C ASN A 79 -1.57 2.04 -12.61
N VAL A 80 -0.77 2.63 -13.49
CA VAL A 80 0.58 2.13 -13.83
C VAL A 80 1.51 2.10 -12.61
N LEU A 81 1.33 2.99 -11.63
CA LEU A 81 2.10 2.98 -10.38
C LEU A 81 1.83 1.69 -9.57
N TYR A 82 0.61 1.15 -9.62
CA TYR A 82 0.30 -0.13 -8.97
C TYR A 82 0.82 -1.34 -9.75
N VAL A 83 0.96 -1.23 -11.07
CA VAL A 83 1.69 -2.22 -11.88
C VAL A 83 3.17 -2.21 -11.49
N ALA A 84 3.77 -1.03 -11.35
CA ALA A 84 5.14 -0.85 -10.87
C ALA A 84 5.33 -1.40 -9.45
N ALA A 85 4.40 -1.12 -8.52
CA ALA A 85 4.41 -1.69 -7.16
C ALA A 85 4.37 -3.23 -7.19
N THR A 86 3.52 -3.80 -8.04
CA THR A 86 3.46 -5.26 -8.19
C THR A 86 4.76 -5.81 -8.77
N LEU A 87 5.41 -5.12 -9.71
CA LEU A 87 6.72 -5.52 -10.24
C LEU A 87 7.80 -5.48 -9.16
N CYS A 88 7.90 -4.38 -8.40
CA CYS A 88 8.86 -4.26 -7.30
C CYS A 88 8.75 -5.46 -6.34
N TYR A 89 7.53 -5.82 -5.95
CA TYR A 89 7.28 -6.95 -5.07
C TYR A 89 7.53 -8.32 -5.76
N ASP A 90 6.95 -8.57 -6.94
CA ASP A 90 7.07 -9.87 -7.64
C ASP A 90 8.54 -10.22 -7.94
N TRP A 91 9.38 -9.21 -8.16
CA TRP A 91 10.81 -9.37 -8.44
C TRP A 91 11.73 -9.10 -7.23
N GLN A 92 11.16 -8.73 -6.08
CA GLN A 92 11.91 -8.38 -4.86
C GLN A 92 13.03 -7.36 -5.14
N LEU A 93 12.70 -6.28 -5.87
CA LEU A 93 13.65 -5.25 -6.28
C LEU A 93 14.34 -4.65 -5.04
N GLN A 94 15.68 -4.68 -4.95
CA GLN A 94 16.41 -4.18 -3.79
C GLN A 94 16.71 -2.67 -3.86
N ASP A 95 16.61 -2.07 -5.04
CA ASP A 95 16.87 -0.66 -5.26
C ASP A 95 15.88 0.23 -4.49
N THR A 96 16.31 0.62 -3.30
CA THR A 96 15.50 1.41 -2.37
C THR A 96 15.14 2.79 -2.93
N PRO A 97 16.05 3.53 -3.60
CA PRO A 97 15.69 4.79 -4.25
C PRO A 97 14.52 4.68 -5.23
N THR A 98 14.48 3.65 -6.08
CA THR A 98 13.39 3.42 -7.04
C THR A 98 12.07 3.11 -6.31
N VAL A 99 12.09 2.24 -5.30
CA VAL A 99 10.89 1.93 -4.50
C VAL A 99 10.41 3.17 -3.73
N SER A 100 11.32 3.96 -3.16
CA SER A 100 10.99 5.22 -2.49
C SER A 100 10.32 6.23 -3.40
N ARG A 101 10.86 6.41 -4.62
CA ARG A 101 10.26 7.29 -5.62
C ARG A 101 8.85 6.83 -5.99
N LEU A 102 8.65 5.53 -6.18
CA LEU A 102 7.32 4.97 -6.43
C LEU A 102 6.33 5.31 -5.31
N LEU A 103 6.72 5.14 -4.04
CA LEU A 103 5.86 5.48 -2.90
C LEU A 103 5.55 6.98 -2.84
N GLN A 104 6.54 7.83 -3.15
CA GLN A 104 6.34 9.28 -3.24
C GLN A 104 5.35 9.65 -4.36
N ASP A 105 5.46 9.06 -5.55
CA ASP A 105 4.57 9.33 -6.68
C ASP A 105 3.12 8.88 -6.37
N ILE A 106 2.95 7.73 -5.69
CA ILE A 106 1.63 7.28 -5.19
C ILE A 106 1.06 8.29 -4.21
N PHE A 107 1.82 8.69 -3.18
CA PHE A 107 1.34 9.61 -2.15
C PHE A 107 1.04 11.00 -2.72
N ALA A 108 1.87 11.50 -3.64
CA ALA A 108 1.66 12.80 -4.26
C ALA A 108 0.35 12.90 -5.06
N CYS A 109 -0.27 11.76 -5.40
CA CYS A 109 -1.53 11.72 -6.13
C CYS A 109 -2.72 11.34 -5.23
N GLU A 110 -2.52 10.41 -4.29
CA GLU A 110 -3.62 9.85 -3.47
C GLU A 110 -3.67 10.43 -2.05
N HIS A 111 -2.56 10.98 -1.53
CA HIS A 111 -2.38 11.37 -0.13
C HIS A 111 -2.66 10.25 0.89
N THR A 112 -2.59 8.99 0.44
CA THR A 112 -2.77 7.80 1.27
C THR A 112 -2.05 6.60 0.63
N PHE A 113 -1.88 5.53 1.41
CA PHE A 113 -1.39 4.23 0.96
C PHE A 113 -2.41 3.11 1.16
N GLU A 114 -3.68 3.45 1.38
CA GLU A 114 -4.72 2.48 1.76
C GLU A 114 -4.80 1.26 0.83
N ARG A 115 -4.54 1.43 -0.48
CA ARG A 115 -4.59 0.33 -1.46
C ARG A 115 -3.50 -0.72 -1.26
N LEU A 116 -2.38 -0.36 -0.64
CA LEU A 116 -1.33 -1.29 -0.25
C LEU A 116 -1.71 -2.04 1.04
N PHE A 117 -2.27 -1.35 2.03
CA PHE A 117 -2.57 -1.92 3.36
C PHE A 117 -3.87 -2.72 3.43
N VAL A 118 -4.92 -2.29 2.72
CA VAL A 118 -6.28 -2.82 2.91
C VAL A 118 -6.39 -4.32 2.65
N GLY A 119 -5.62 -4.85 1.69
CA GLY A 119 -5.62 -6.28 1.40
C GLY A 119 -5.01 -7.13 2.52
N ALA A 120 -4.02 -6.60 3.23
CA ALA A 120 -3.40 -7.26 4.38
C ALA A 120 -4.34 -7.24 5.60
N ILE A 121 -5.01 -6.10 5.84
CA ILE A 121 -5.87 -5.91 7.01
C ILE A 121 -7.22 -6.62 6.83
N LEU A 122 -7.92 -6.39 5.72
CA LEU A 122 -9.32 -6.83 5.53
C LEU A 122 -9.46 -8.00 4.54
N GLY A 123 -8.34 -8.47 3.98
CA GLY A 123 -8.34 -9.50 2.95
C GLY A 123 -8.74 -8.97 1.56
N THR A 124 -8.46 -9.76 0.52
CA THR A 124 -8.58 -9.33 -0.89
C THR A 124 -10.03 -9.25 -1.43
N LYS A 125 -11.02 -9.74 -0.67
CA LYS A 125 -12.44 -9.73 -1.07
C LYS A 125 -13.15 -8.42 -0.70
N VAL A 126 -12.82 -7.86 0.46
CA VAL A 126 -13.51 -6.69 1.04
C VAL A 126 -13.04 -5.39 0.40
N THR A 127 -11.81 -5.36 -0.14
CA THR A 127 -11.18 -4.14 -0.66
C THR A 127 -12.05 -3.40 -1.70
N HIS A 128 -12.72 -4.13 -2.59
CA HIS A 128 -13.54 -3.52 -3.64
C HIS A 128 -14.80 -2.83 -3.12
N LEU A 129 -15.36 -3.31 -2.02
CA LEU A 129 -16.63 -2.78 -1.49
C LEU A 129 -16.47 -1.40 -0.88
N ILE A 130 -15.29 -1.11 -0.33
CA ILE A 130 -15.03 0.12 0.43
C ILE A 130 -14.29 1.15 -0.43
N SER A 131 -13.16 0.77 -1.05
CA SER A 131 -12.32 1.71 -1.81
C SER A 131 -12.54 1.67 -3.33
N GLY A 132 -13.48 0.83 -3.80
CA GLY A 132 -13.66 0.57 -5.24
C GLY A 132 -12.49 -0.17 -5.89
N TRP A 133 -11.41 -0.47 -5.16
CA TRP A 133 -10.18 -1.07 -5.68
C TRP A 133 -10.04 -2.53 -5.26
N LYS A 134 -9.80 -3.42 -6.23
CA LYS A 134 -9.38 -4.79 -5.95
C LYS A 134 -7.86 -4.81 -5.78
N SER A 135 -7.37 -5.33 -4.65
CA SER A 135 -5.94 -5.49 -4.39
C SER A 135 -5.25 -6.23 -5.54
N ASP A 136 -4.03 -5.81 -5.89
CA ASP A 136 -3.25 -6.41 -6.97
C ASP A 136 -2.67 -7.79 -6.59
N PHE A 137 -2.43 -7.99 -5.30
CA PHE A 137 -1.96 -9.25 -4.72
C PHE A 137 -3.08 -10.29 -4.62
N ARG A 138 -2.72 -11.59 -4.67
CA ARG A 138 -3.68 -12.71 -4.81
C ARG A 138 -4.35 -13.10 -3.53
N THR A 139 -3.59 -13.20 -2.46
CA THR A 139 -4.08 -13.66 -1.17
C THR A 139 -3.79 -12.62 -0.09
N ARG A 140 -4.41 -12.77 1.08
CA ARG A 140 -4.13 -11.90 2.23
C ARG A 140 -2.66 -12.05 2.64
N GLU A 141 -2.13 -13.27 2.61
CA GLU A 141 -0.73 -13.58 2.95
C GLU A 141 0.22 -12.84 2.00
N GLU A 142 -0.08 -12.83 0.71
CA GLU A 142 0.70 -12.06 -0.27
C GLU A 142 0.59 -10.55 -0.02
N CYS A 143 -0.59 -10.04 0.36
CA CYS A 143 -0.71 -8.63 0.76
C CYS A 143 0.15 -8.31 2.00
N VAL A 144 0.19 -9.20 2.99
CA VAL A 144 1.00 -9.01 4.21
C VAL A 144 2.48 -8.93 3.86
N LEU A 145 2.98 -9.85 3.02
CA LEU A 145 4.37 -9.86 2.56
C LEU A 145 4.69 -8.62 1.72
N ALA A 146 3.78 -8.18 0.86
CA ALA A 146 3.96 -6.96 0.07
C ALA A 146 4.01 -5.70 0.96
N VAL A 147 3.12 -5.60 1.96
CA VAL A 147 3.15 -4.50 2.94
C VAL A 147 4.48 -4.49 3.69
N GLN A 148 4.97 -5.65 4.14
CA GLN A 148 6.27 -5.76 4.79
C GLN A 148 7.42 -5.30 3.88
N TYR A 149 7.40 -5.71 2.60
CA TYR A 149 8.37 -5.27 1.60
C TYR A 149 8.42 -3.74 1.47
N PHE A 150 7.26 -3.08 1.31
CA PHE A 150 7.22 -1.62 1.21
C PHE A 150 7.59 -0.91 2.51
N LEU A 151 7.20 -1.47 3.67
CA LEU A 151 7.61 -0.95 4.98
C LEU A 151 9.13 -0.98 5.13
N GLU A 152 9.79 -2.07 4.75
CA GLU A 152 11.24 -2.19 4.83
C GLU A 152 11.96 -1.12 4.01
N HIS A 153 11.57 -0.94 2.74
CA HIS A 153 12.16 0.10 1.89
C HIS A 153 11.87 1.51 2.41
N ALA A 154 10.65 1.76 2.89
CA ALA A 154 10.28 3.06 3.43
C ALA A 154 11.05 3.41 4.71
N THR A 155 11.23 2.44 5.61
CA THR A 155 12.02 2.61 6.84
C THR A 155 13.50 2.79 6.51
N ARG A 156 14.06 2.00 5.58
CA ARG A 156 15.46 2.12 5.15
C ARG A 156 15.76 3.49 4.54
N ALA A 157 14.82 4.06 3.80
CA ALA A 157 14.92 5.40 3.23
C ALA A 157 14.45 6.53 4.17
N ASN A 158 14.01 6.20 5.40
CA ASN A 158 13.44 7.14 6.36
C ASN A 158 12.37 8.07 5.75
N LEU A 159 11.43 7.50 4.98
CA LEU A 159 10.43 8.28 4.26
C LEU A 159 9.45 8.96 5.19
N GLN A 160 9.28 10.27 4.97
CA GLN A 160 8.30 11.12 5.63
C GLN A 160 7.31 11.67 4.59
N PHE A 161 6.04 11.73 4.97
CA PHE A 161 4.94 12.17 4.13
C PHE A 161 4.15 13.28 4.83
N GLU A 162 4.02 14.42 4.16
CA GLU A 162 3.27 15.56 4.68
C GLU A 162 1.77 15.27 4.66
N CYS A 163 1.21 15.04 5.84
CA CYS A 163 -0.22 14.88 6.06
C CYS A 163 -0.80 16.15 6.70
N PRO A 164 -2.12 16.39 6.65
CA PRO A 164 -2.72 17.58 7.27
C PRO A 164 -2.45 17.73 8.78
N ALA A 165 -2.16 16.62 9.47
CA ALA A 165 -1.84 16.59 10.90
C ALA A 165 -0.33 16.68 11.20
N GLY A 166 0.51 16.88 10.17
CA GLY A 166 1.97 16.89 10.25
C GLY A 166 2.62 15.77 9.46
N SER A 167 3.95 15.81 9.42
CA SER A 167 4.78 14.80 8.76
C SER A 167 4.64 13.43 9.43
N ARG A 168 4.50 12.37 8.62
CA ARG A 168 4.31 10.99 9.07
C ARG A 168 5.24 10.02 8.36
N ASN A 169 5.70 9.02 9.10
CA ASN A 169 6.29 7.82 8.51
C ASN A 169 5.29 7.11 7.59
N PHE A 170 5.78 6.35 6.61
CA PHE A 170 4.97 5.51 5.72
C PHE A 170 3.90 4.68 6.44
N VAL A 171 4.29 4.04 7.56
CA VAL A 171 3.42 3.15 8.36
C VAL A 171 2.26 3.88 9.05
N ASP A 172 2.39 5.19 9.27
CA ASP A 172 1.44 6.02 10.00
C ASP A 172 0.58 6.90 9.08
N VAL A 173 0.78 6.82 7.76
CA VAL A 173 -0.04 7.57 6.78
C VAL A 173 -1.50 7.11 6.89
N PRO A 174 -2.46 8.03 7.13
CA PRO A 174 -3.87 7.70 7.29
C PRO A 174 -4.50 7.02 6.07
N MET A 175 -5.47 6.14 6.33
CA MET A 175 -6.33 5.51 5.33
C MET A 175 -7.59 6.38 5.13
N GLU A 176 -7.66 7.11 4.02
CA GLU A 176 -8.68 8.14 3.77
C GLU A 176 -10.11 7.57 3.77
N SER A 177 -10.33 6.41 3.15
CA SER A 177 -11.65 5.75 3.10
C SER A 177 -12.12 5.18 4.45
N TYR A 178 -11.27 5.22 5.48
CA TYR A 178 -11.52 4.63 6.80
C TYR A 178 -11.58 5.70 7.89
N GLY A 179 -12.14 6.87 7.56
CA GLY A 179 -12.24 8.00 8.48
C GLY A 179 -10.87 8.57 8.86
N ARG A 180 -9.88 8.45 7.97
CA ARG A 180 -8.49 8.91 8.19
C ARG A 180 -7.84 8.25 9.41
N ALA A 181 -8.23 7.01 9.71
CA ALA A 181 -7.59 6.18 10.72
C ALA A 181 -6.19 5.72 10.25
N THR A 182 -5.25 5.53 11.17
CA THR A 182 -3.96 4.90 10.85
C THR A 182 -4.14 3.42 10.50
N PRO A 183 -3.25 2.83 9.68
CA PRO A 183 -3.28 1.39 9.40
C PRO A 183 -3.30 0.55 10.68
N LEU A 184 -2.57 0.97 11.73
CA LEU A 184 -2.53 0.32 13.04
C LEU A 184 -3.91 0.30 13.72
N ARG A 185 -4.63 1.42 13.71
CA ARG A 185 -5.98 1.50 14.28
C ARG A 185 -6.97 0.61 13.53
N VAL A 186 -6.92 0.61 12.19
CA VAL A 186 -7.81 -0.23 11.37
C VAL A 186 -7.51 -1.71 11.62
N ALA A 187 -6.24 -2.11 11.74
CA ALA A 187 -5.85 -3.46 12.11
C ALA A 187 -6.35 -3.88 13.49
N ALA A 188 -6.26 -2.99 14.49
CA ALA A 188 -6.81 -3.24 15.83
C ALA A 188 -8.33 -3.43 15.80
N GLN A 189 -9.06 -2.55 15.11
CA GLN A 189 -10.52 -2.66 14.97
C GLN A 189 -10.94 -3.96 14.27
N ALA A 190 -10.14 -4.43 13.30
CA ALA A 190 -10.37 -5.67 12.57
C ALA A 190 -9.86 -6.93 13.29
N GLY A 191 -9.23 -6.81 14.47
CA GLY A 191 -8.68 -7.94 15.22
C GLY A 191 -7.49 -8.63 14.53
N GLN A 192 -6.73 -7.90 13.72
CA GLN A 192 -5.64 -8.47 12.90
C GLN A 192 -4.31 -8.38 13.65
N ALA A 193 -4.11 -9.26 14.62
CA ALA A 193 -2.94 -9.24 15.51
C ALA A 193 -1.60 -9.43 14.78
N ASP A 194 -1.58 -10.23 13.71
CA ASP A 194 -0.41 -10.47 12.87
C ASP A 194 0.03 -9.20 12.12
N VAL A 195 -0.91 -8.50 11.49
CA VAL A 195 -0.64 -7.22 10.81
C VAL A 195 -0.26 -6.16 11.83
N LEU A 196 -0.94 -6.11 12.97
CA LEU A 196 -0.65 -5.18 14.05
C LEU A 196 0.80 -5.35 14.56
N GLN A 197 1.25 -6.59 14.73
CA GLN A 197 2.64 -6.88 15.11
C GLN A 197 3.65 -6.37 14.08
N ILE A 198 3.37 -6.54 12.78
CA ILE A 198 4.21 -6.01 11.70
C ILE A 198 4.26 -4.49 11.75
N LEU A 199 3.12 -3.82 11.84
CA LEU A 199 3.07 -2.35 11.89
C LEU A 199 3.84 -1.79 13.09
N LEU A 200 3.67 -2.38 14.28
CA LEU A 200 4.43 -2.00 15.47
C LEU A 200 5.93 -2.22 15.29
N HIS A 201 6.35 -3.35 14.69
CA HIS A 201 7.75 -3.62 14.39
C HIS A 201 8.40 -2.54 13.52
N TYR A 202 7.65 -1.95 12.59
CA TYR A 202 8.10 -0.83 11.75
C TYR A 202 7.84 0.56 12.36
N GLY A 203 7.52 0.63 13.66
CA GLY A 203 7.43 1.88 14.42
C GLY A 203 6.10 2.62 14.27
N ALA A 204 5.00 1.91 14.00
CA ALA A 204 3.67 2.51 14.01
C ALA A 204 3.33 3.15 15.37
N THR A 205 2.75 4.33 15.33
CA THR A 205 2.41 5.09 16.54
C THR A 205 1.04 4.66 17.09
N VAL A 206 1.00 4.16 18.34
CA VAL A 206 -0.26 3.75 19.02
C VAL A 206 -1.19 4.94 19.26
N THR A 207 -0.64 6.08 19.66
CA THR A 207 -1.35 7.32 19.95
C THR A 207 -0.78 8.48 19.12
N PRO A 208 -1.18 8.61 17.84
CA PRO A 208 -0.68 9.66 16.95
C PRO A 208 -1.02 11.05 17.50
N GLN A 209 -0.08 12.00 17.38
CA GLN A 209 -0.34 13.41 17.68
C GLN A 209 -0.96 14.16 16.49
N PRO A 210 -1.94 15.06 16.66
CA PRO A 210 -2.59 15.40 17.91
C PRO A 210 -3.43 14.21 18.42
N SER A 211 -3.28 13.91 19.71
CA SER A 211 -4.01 12.80 20.32
C SER A 211 -5.51 13.07 20.27
N SER A 212 -6.25 12.21 19.57
CA SER A 212 -7.71 12.18 19.63
C SER A 212 -8.18 10.75 19.87
N ILE A 213 -9.39 10.62 20.40
CA ILE A 213 -10.07 9.33 20.58
C ILE A 213 -10.18 8.59 19.24
N ASP A 214 -10.33 9.35 18.14
CA ASP A 214 -10.48 8.82 16.78
C ASP A 214 -9.15 8.38 16.14
N THR A 215 -8.01 8.83 16.65
CA THR A 215 -6.68 8.44 16.13
C THR A 215 -5.99 7.35 16.94
N CYS A 216 -6.36 7.16 18.20
CA CYS A 216 -5.78 6.13 19.08
C CYS A 216 -6.11 4.71 18.61
N ALA A 217 -5.11 3.84 18.44
CA ALA A 217 -5.31 2.46 18.02
C ALA A 217 -5.93 1.57 19.11
N LEU A 218 -5.81 1.93 20.39
CA LEU A 218 -6.38 1.17 21.51
C LEU A 218 -7.90 1.36 21.64
N GLN A 219 -8.41 2.55 21.29
CA GLN A 219 -9.81 2.91 21.46
C GLN A 219 -10.83 1.91 20.89
N PRO A 220 -10.72 1.41 19.64
CA PRO A 220 -11.72 0.48 19.10
C PRO A 220 -11.78 -0.85 19.86
N LEU A 221 -10.67 -1.28 20.48
CA LEU A 221 -10.64 -2.47 21.32
C LEU A 221 -11.37 -2.24 22.64
N LEU A 222 -11.11 -1.10 23.29
CA LEU A 222 -11.76 -0.73 24.55
C LEU A 222 -13.27 -0.59 24.38
N HIS A 223 -13.74 0.04 23.30
CA HIS A 223 -15.17 0.16 23.01
C HIS A 223 -15.81 -1.23 22.87
N ARG A 224 -15.20 -2.11 22.07
CA ARG A 224 -15.70 -3.47 21.88
C ARG A 224 -15.75 -4.28 23.17
N MET A 225 -14.73 -4.15 24.03
CA MET A 225 -14.72 -4.83 25.32
C MET A 225 -15.82 -4.28 26.25
N ASN A 226 -16.02 -2.97 26.24
CA ASN A 226 -17.07 -2.34 27.02
C ASN A 226 -18.46 -2.82 26.57
N ASP A 227 -18.70 -2.89 25.26
CA ASP A 227 -19.95 -3.40 24.68
C ASP A 227 -20.20 -4.86 25.11
N LEU A 228 -19.18 -5.72 25.05
CA LEU A 228 -19.30 -7.12 25.48
C LEU A 228 -19.58 -7.23 26.99
N CYS A 229 -18.92 -6.43 27.82
CA CYS A 229 -19.15 -6.43 29.27
C CYS A 229 -20.56 -5.99 29.66
N HIS A 230 -21.15 -5.04 28.93
CA HIS A 230 -22.46 -4.46 29.25
C HIS A 230 -23.63 -5.17 28.56
N ASP A 231 -23.50 -5.44 27.26
CA ASP A 231 -24.61 -5.89 26.42
C ASP A 231 -24.62 -7.42 26.23
N GLN A 232 -23.47 -8.09 26.37
CA GLN A 232 -23.30 -9.52 26.08
C GLN A 232 -22.34 -10.23 27.08
N PRO A 233 -22.62 -10.20 28.41
CA PRO A 233 -21.67 -10.65 29.43
C PRO A 233 -21.33 -12.14 29.40
N GLU A 234 -22.13 -12.97 28.72
CA GLU A 234 -21.88 -14.40 28.55
C GLU A 234 -21.01 -14.71 27.30
N GLU A 235 -20.77 -13.73 26.44
CA GLU A 235 -20.02 -13.90 25.20
C GLU A 235 -18.51 -13.73 25.46
N ASN A 236 -17.74 -14.74 25.06
CA ASN A 236 -16.28 -14.70 25.21
C ASN A 236 -15.67 -13.72 24.21
N ILE A 237 -14.82 -12.81 24.69
CA ILE A 237 -14.01 -11.94 23.83
C ILE A 237 -13.12 -12.83 22.95
N ALA A 238 -13.22 -12.67 21.63
CA ALA A 238 -12.41 -13.44 20.70
C ALA A 238 -10.91 -13.22 20.98
N LYS A 239 -10.12 -14.29 20.92
CA LYS A 239 -8.71 -14.31 21.32
C LYS A 239 -7.88 -13.30 20.53
N GLU A 240 -8.27 -13.05 19.29
CA GLU A 240 -7.67 -12.09 18.37
C GLU A 240 -7.69 -10.67 18.95
N TYR A 241 -8.81 -10.24 19.54
CA TYR A 241 -8.93 -8.91 20.17
C TYR A 241 -8.10 -8.80 21.43
N ILE A 242 -8.04 -9.87 22.24
CA ILE A 242 -7.17 -9.94 23.43
C ILE A 242 -5.70 -9.83 23.01
N ASN A 243 -5.31 -10.52 21.94
CA ASN A 243 -3.95 -10.46 21.40
C ASN A 243 -3.60 -9.06 20.90
N CYS A 244 -4.49 -8.42 20.13
CA CYS A 244 -4.29 -7.03 19.71
C CYS A 244 -4.13 -6.08 20.90
N MET A 245 -4.96 -6.22 21.94
CA MET A 245 -4.87 -5.38 23.13
C MET A 245 -3.53 -5.59 23.86
N ASN A 246 -3.12 -6.84 24.07
CA ASN A 246 -1.85 -7.16 24.71
C ASN A 246 -0.65 -6.61 23.93
N LEU A 247 -0.71 -6.61 22.61
CA LEU A 247 0.33 -6.01 21.77
C LEU A 247 0.38 -4.49 21.95
N LEU A 248 -0.76 -3.80 21.86
CA LEU A 248 -0.80 -2.33 22.00
C LEU A 248 -0.42 -1.86 23.41
N LEU A 249 -0.85 -2.56 24.46
CA LEU A 249 -0.52 -2.22 25.85
C LEU A 249 0.98 -2.35 26.16
N ARG A 250 1.71 -3.22 25.45
CA ARG A 250 3.17 -3.37 25.62
C ARG A 250 3.96 -2.21 25.03
N GLU A 251 3.38 -1.51 24.06
CA GLU A 251 3.99 -0.38 23.37
C GLU A 251 3.64 0.98 24.00
N LEU A 252 2.74 0.98 24.99
CA LEU A 252 2.45 2.18 25.78
C LEU A 252 3.50 2.35 26.89
N PRO A 253 3.98 3.59 27.15
CA PRO A 253 4.95 3.88 28.21
C PRO A 253 4.39 3.72 29.62
#